data_AF-A0A6G6YBP6-F1
#
_entry.id   AF-A0A6G6YBP6-F1
#
_cell.length_a   1.000
_cell.length_b   1.000
_cell.length_c   1.000
_cell.angle_alpha   90.00
_cell.angle_beta   90.00
_cell.angle_gamma   90.00
#
_symmetry.space_group_name_H-M   'P 1'
#
loop_
_entity.id
_entity.type
_entity.pdbx_description
1 polymer ?
#
loop_
_entity_poly.entity_id
_entity_poly.type
_entity_poly.pdbx_seq_one_letter_code
_entity_poly.pdbx_strand_id
1 'polypeptide(L)'
;MGFADCVDTSNSLRCRKAGVLIAGQGPFEAAVDLRGGGGRKGFSGLTLWHDTDQGAPFAVQPELEARGWVLCRTGTERAGDQNIWTRPGAPVRYSIDMSYWGKRRIRILLENGTPPGPCL
;
A
#
# COMPACT_ATOMS: atom_id res chain seq x y z
N MET A 1 3.67 -5.18 21.02
CA MET A 1 2.79 -5.41 19.85
C MET A 1 3.34 -4.62 18.68
N GLY A 2 3.67 -5.27 17.58
CA GLY A 2 4.32 -4.67 16.41
C GLY A 2 4.21 -5.62 15.23
N PHE A 3 4.92 -5.34 14.14
CA PHE A 3 5.09 -6.35 13.10
C PHE A 3 5.95 -7.49 13.66
N ALA A 4 5.40 -8.70 13.65
CA ALA A 4 6.03 -9.95 14.08
C ALA A 4 6.11 -10.90 12.88
N ASP A 5 6.51 -12.15 13.06
CA ASP A 5 6.52 -13.17 12.00
C ASP A 5 7.27 -12.73 10.73
N CYS A 6 8.55 -12.42 10.93
CA CYS A 6 9.41 -11.93 9.86
C CYS A 6 9.95 -13.09 9.01
N VAL A 7 9.83 -12.94 7.69
CA VAL A 7 10.42 -13.84 6.70
C VAL A 7 11.50 -13.08 5.96
N ASP A 8 12.71 -13.64 5.93
CA ASP A 8 13.79 -13.15 5.08
C ASP A 8 13.57 -13.66 3.65
N THR A 9 13.39 -12.74 2.71
CA THR A 9 13.18 -13.04 1.29
C THR A 9 14.45 -12.81 0.47
N SER A 10 15.63 -13.01 1.07
CA SER A 10 17.00 -12.81 0.56
C SER A 10 17.40 -11.38 0.17
N ASN A 11 16.44 -10.54 -0.22
CA ASN A 11 16.64 -9.13 -0.57
C ASN A 11 15.91 -8.15 0.37
N SER A 12 14.98 -8.65 1.16
CA SER A 12 14.18 -7.87 2.12
C SER A 12 13.74 -8.71 3.30
N LEU A 13 13.58 -8.05 4.45
CA LEU A 13 12.91 -8.65 5.59
C LEU A 13 11.43 -8.22 5.56
N ARG A 14 10.52 -9.18 5.45
CA ARG A 14 9.08 -8.94 5.48
C ARG A 14 8.50 -9.38 6.81
N CYS A 15 8.00 -8.44 7.61
CA CYS A 15 7.33 -8.73 8.88
C CYS A 15 5.83 -8.47 8.77
N ARG A 16 4.99 -9.27 9.43
CA ARG A 16 3.53 -9.24 9.33
C ARG A 16 2.85 -8.76 10.60
N LYS A 17 1.63 -8.25 10.45
CA LYS A 17 0.75 -7.89 11.56
C LYS A 17 -0.71 -8.03 11.14
N ALA A 18 -1.49 -8.77 11.91
CA ALA A 18 -2.93 -8.86 11.77
C ALA A 18 -3.65 -7.72 12.50
N GLY A 19 -4.91 -7.47 12.13
CA GLY A 19 -5.78 -6.53 12.85
C GLY A 19 -5.38 -5.06 12.70
N VAL A 20 -4.69 -4.68 11.62
CA VAL A 20 -4.23 -3.31 11.40
C VAL A 20 -5.40 -2.44 10.93
N LEU A 21 -5.56 -1.28 11.56
CA LEU A 21 -6.46 -0.23 11.10
C LEU A 21 -5.67 0.82 10.34
N ILE A 22 -6.24 1.33 9.25
CA ILE A 22 -5.71 2.46 8.49
C ILE A 22 -6.80 3.45 8.16
N ALA A 23 -6.58 4.72 8.52
CA ALA A 23 -7.60 5.76 8.42
C ALA A 23 -8.97 5.34 9.05
N GLY A 24 -8.93 4.58 10.14
CA GLY A 24 -10.14 4.06 10.80
C GLY A 24 -10.77 2.83 10.15
N GLN A 25 -10.25 2.36 9.02
CA GLN A 25 -10.76 1.21 8.27
C GLN A 25 -9.96 -0.07 8.58
N GLY A 26 -10.63 -1.22 8.51
CA GLY A 26 -10.06 -2.55 8.74
C GLY A 26 -11.04 -3.46 9.50
N PRO A 27 -10.58 -4.55 10.13
CA PRO A 27 -9.19 -4.95 10.30
C PRO A 27 -8.53 -5.44 9.00
N PHE A 28 -7.26 -5.10 8.79
CA PHE A 28 -6.45 -5.61 7.69
C PHE A 28 -5.33 -6.52 8.19
N GLU A 29 -4.92 -7.45 7.35
CA GLU A 29 -3.59 -8.02 7.39
C GLU A 29 -2.60 -7.02 6.79
N ALA A 30 -1.41 -6.94 7.38
CA ALA A 30 -0.37 -6.02 6.93
C ALA A 30 1.00 -6.70 6.87
N ALA A 31 1.83 -6.31 5.91
CA ALA A 31 3.24 -6.66 5.85
C ALA A 31 4.09 -5.42 5.60
N VAL A 32 5.11 -5.22 6.43
CA VAL A 32 6.14 -4.22 6.22
C VAL A 32 7.36 -4.86 5.56
N ASP A 33 7.83 -4.24 4.49
CA ASP A 33 9.04 -4.65 3.79
C ASP A 33 10.20 -3.73 4.18
N LEU A 34 11.25 -4.31 4.75
CA LEU A 34 12.48 -3.62 5.09
C LEU A 34 13.58 -3.97 4.09
N ARG A 35 14.30 -2.96 3.60
CA ARG A 35 15.52 -3.16 2.80
C ARG A 35 16.65 -3.57 3.74
N GLY A 36 17.34 -4.67 3.43
CA GLY A 36 18.28 -5.28 4.37
C GLY A 36 19.52 -5.99 3.79
N GLY A 37 19.76 -5.97 2.48
CA GLY A 37 21.01 -6.49 1.90
C GLY A 37 22.09 -5.40 1.78
N GLY A 38 23.31 -5.66 2.27
CA GLY A 38 24.50 -4.83 1.98
C GLY A 38 24.64 -3.50 2.74
N GLY A 39 24.17 -3.42 3.99
CA GLY A 39 24.37 -2.24 4.86
C GLY A 39 23.36 -1.10 4.67
N ARG A 40 22.43 -1.22 3.73
CA ARG A 40 21.28 -0.31 3.59
C ARG A 40 20.17 -0.72 4.57
N LYS A 41 19.74 0.22 5.41
CA LYS A 41 18.60 0.08 6.33
C LYS A 41 17.48 0.99 5.86
N GLY A 42 16.24 0.53 5.85
CA GLY A 42 15.10 1.42 5.60
C GLY A 42 13.78 0.73 5.24
N PHE A 43 12.71 1.49 5.32
CA PHE A 43 11.37 1.11 4.90
C PHE A 43 11.29 1.08 3.37
N SER A 44 10.84 -0.03 2.80
CA SER A 44 10.56 -0.14 1.36
C SER A 44 9.09 0.14 1.06
N GLY A 45 8.19 -0.29 1.93
CA GLY A 45 6.76 -0.16 1.75
C GLY A 45 5.96 -0.92 2.82
N LEU A 46 4.68 -0.57 2.92
CA LEU A 46 3.68 -1.26 3.71
C LEU A 46 2.60 -1.77 2.76
N THR A 47 2.32 -3.07 2.82
CA THR A 47 1.22 -3.68 2.07
C THR A 47 0.13 -4.08 3.06
N LEU A 48 -1.13 -3.71 2.79
CA LEU A 48 -2.30 -4.15 3.53
C LEU A 48 -3.26 -4.90 2.62
N TRP A 49 -3.96 -5.89 3.16
CA TRP A 49 -5.02 -6.62 2.46
C TRP A 49 -6.05 -7.14 3.45
N HIS A 50 -7.24 -7.46 2.96
CA HIS A 50 -8.22 -8.26 3.70
C HIS A 50 -8.18 -9.69 3.16
N ASP A 51 -8.30 -10.69 4.02
CA ASP A 51 -8.14 -12.08 3.57
C ASP A 51 -9.30 -12.60 2.73
N THR A 52 -10.50 -12.10 3.00
CA THR A 52 -11.75 -12.62 2.40
C THR A 52 -12.57 -11.57 1.66
N ASP A 53 -12.22 -10.28 1.77
CA ASP A 53 -13.02 -9.17 1.22
C ASP A 53 -12.18 -8.35 0.24
N GLN A 54 -12.43 -8.53 -1.05
CA GLN A 54 -11.76 -7.79 -2.12
C GLN A 54 -12.20 -6.31 -2.19
N GLY A 55 -13.32 -5.95 -1.60
CA GLY A 55 -13.83 -4.57 -1.55
C GLY A 55 -13.23 -3.75 -0.40
N ALA A 56 -12.85 -4.39 0.70
CA ALA A 56 -12.33 -3.71 1.90
C ALA A 56 -11.21 -2.68 1.64
N PRO A 57 -10.23 -2.92 0.74
CA PRO A 57 -9.21 -1.92 0.41
C PRO A 57 -9.76 -0.56 -0.06
N PHE A 58 -10.93 -0.56 -0.71
CA PHE A 58 -11.55 0.67 -1.23
C PHE A 58 -12.25 1.51 -0.17
N ALA A 59 -12.56 0.95 1.01
CA ALA A 59 -13.16 1.69 2.12
C ALA A 59 -12.26 2.85 2.63
N VAL A 60 -10.96 2.79 2.31
CA VAL A 60 -9.98 3.84 2.66
C VAL A 60 -10.07 5.06 1.74
N GLN A 61 -10.64 4.94 0.54
CA GLN A 61 -10.65 6.03 -0.45
C GLN A 61 -11.39 7.29 0.02
N PRO A 62 -12.61 7.22 0.58
CA PRO A 62 -13.31 8.41 1.06
C PRO A 62 -12.54 9.14 2.16
N GLU A 63 -11.83 8.41 3.02
CA GLU A 63 -10.99 8.98 4.07
C GLU A 63 -9.75 9.68 3.53
N LEU A 64 -9.16 9.16 2.44
CA LEU A 64 -8.05 9.81 1.75
C LEU A 64 -8.53 11.10 1.08
N GLU A 65 -9.64 11.04 0.36
CA GLU A 65 -10.25 12.21 -0.28
C GLU A 65 -10.57 13.31 0.73
N ALA A 66 -11.23 12.97 1.85
CA ALA A 66 -11.55 13.91 2.93
C ALA A 66 -10.31 14.57 3.57
N ARG A 67 -9.12 13.94 3.44
CA ARG A 67 -7.84 14.45 3.96
C ARG A 67 -6.99 15.16 2.90
N GLY A 68 -7.60 15.49 1.76
CA GLY A 68 -6.98 16.24 0.67
C GLY A 68 -6.02 15.44 -0.18
N TRP A 69 -6.15 14.11 -0.21
CA TRP A 69 -5.43 13.29 -1.19
C TRP A 69 -6.13 13.34 -2.54
N VAL A 70 -5.34 13.37 -3.60
CA VAL A 70 -5.81 13.42 -4.99
C VAL A 70 -5.67 12.05 -5.62
N LEU A 71 -6.74 11.57 -6.23
CA LEU A 71 -6.77 10.30 -6.95
C LEU A 71 -6.27 10.48 -8.39
N CYS A 72 -5.37 9.61 -8.80
CA CYS A 72 -5.14 9.27 -10.20
C CYS A 72 -5.44 7.78 -10.43
N ARG A 73 -6.19 7.47 -11.50
CA ARG A 73 -6.44 6.10 -11.93
C ARG A 73 -5.51 5.76 -13.08
N THR A 74 -4.79 4.65 -12.98
CA THR A 74 -3.89 4.22 -14.07
C THR A 74 -4.63 3.54 -15.23
N GLY A 75 -5.93 3.29 -15.09
CA GLY A 75 -6.74 2.60 -16.09
C GLY A 75 -8.19 2.38 -15.66
N THR A 76 -8.80 1.32 -16.18
CA THR A 76 -10.23 0.98 -16.02
C THR A 76 -10.43 -0.45 -15.54
N GLU A 77 -9.61 -0.89 -14.58
CA GLU A 77 -9.66 -2.23 -13.94
C GLU A 77 -9.11 -3.40 -14.79
N ARG A 78 -8.34 -3.11 -15.83
CA ARG A 78 -7.60 -4.13 -16.60
C ARG A 78 -6.33 -4.53 -15.84
N ALA A 79 -5.72 -5.64 -16.26
CA ALA A 79 -4.65 -6.32 -15.54
C ALA A 79 -3.56 -5.37 -14.99
N GLY A 80 -3.53 -5.21 -13.66
CA GLY A 80 -2.51 -4.42 -12.96
C GLY A 80 -2.87 -2.95 -12.65
N ASP A 81 -4.04 -2.47 -13.06
CA ASP A 81 -4.49 -1.09 -12.83
C ASP A 81 -4.62 -0.75 -11.34
N GLN A 82 -4.35 0.52 -10.99
CA GLN A 82 -4.29 1.02 -9.62
C GLN A 82 -4.95 2.40 -9.48
N ASN A 83 -5.60 2.57 -8.33
CA ASN A 83 -5.96 3.88 -7.79
C ASN A 83 -4.77 4.41 -6.99
N ILE A 84 -4.11 5.43 -7.51
CA ILE A 84 -2.93 6.03 -6.89
C ILE A 84 -3.34 7.35 -6.25
N TRP A 85 -3.14 7.45 -4.94
CA TRP A 85 -3.47 8.64 -4.16
C TRP A 85 -2.19 9.34 -3.73
N THR A 86 -2.09 10.62 -4.09
CA THR A 86 -0.95 11.48 -3.75
C THR A 86 -1.45 12.74 -3.03
N ARG A 87 -0.55 13.39 -2.30
CA ARG A 87 -0.83 14.69 -1.68
C ARG A 87 0.45 15.53 -1.67
N PRO A 88 0.44 16.79 -2.13
CA PRO A 88 1.63 17.63 -2.13
C PRO A 88 2.30 17.67 -0.74
N GLY A 89 3.61 17.46 -0.71
CA GLY A 89 4.42 17.43 0.52
C GLY A 89 4.28 16.16 1.37
N ALA A 90 3.43 15.20 1.00
CA ALA A 90 3.38 13.92 1.71
C ALA A 90 4.61 13.05 1.36
N PRO A 91 5.24 12.38 2.34
CA PRO A 91 6.41 11.53 2.10
C PRO A 91 6.05 10.17 1.51
N VAL A 92 4.76 9.90 1.30
CA VAL A 92 4.23 8.63 0.84
C VAL A 92 3.10 8.84 -0.16
N ARG A 93 2.85 7.80 -0.96
CA ARG A 93 1.63 7.63 -1.75
C ARG A 93 0.92 6.34 -1.38
N TYR A 94 -0.37 6.31 -1.63
CA TYR A 94 -1.17 5.09 -1.56
C TYR A 94 -1.41 4.56 -2.97
N SER A 95 -1.30 3.26 -3.15
CA SER A 95 -1.65 2.55 -4.38
C SER A 95 -2.62 1.44 -4.02
N ILE A 96 -3.81 1.44 -4.60
CA ILE A 96 -4.84 0.45 -4.34
C ILE A 96 -5.08 -0.33 -5.63
N ASP A 97 -4.85 -1.64 -5.61
CA ASP A 97 -5.08 -2.51 -6.77
C ASP A 97 -6.57 -2.44 -7.18
N MET A 98 -6.86 -2.13 -8.45
CA MET A 98 -8.22 -2.00 -8.98
C MET A 98 -8.79 -3.35 -9.46
N SER A 99 -7.94 -4.17 -10.08
CA SER A 99 -8.33 -5.45 -10.67
C SER A 99 -8.80 -6.46 -9.61
N TYR A 100 -9.87 -7.19 -9.91
CA TYR A 100 -10.38 -8.30 -9.08
C TYR A 100 -9.75 -9.67 -9.44
N TRP A 101 -8.94 -9.72 -10.50
CA TRP A 101 -8.28 -10.96 -10.97
C TRP A 101 -7.17 -11.44 -10.04
N GLY A 102 -6.75 -10.60 -9.09
CA GLY A 102 -5.84 -10.95 -8.01
C GLY A 102 -6.34 -10.35 -6.70
N LYS A 103 -5.66 -10.68 -5.60
CA LYS A 103 -5.98 -10.10 -4.29
C LYS A 103 -5.70 -8.60 -4.31
N ARG A 104 -6.73 -7.80 -4.07
CA ARG A 104 -6.62 -6.35 -3.96
C ARG A 104 -5.88 -5.99 -2.68
N ARG A 105 -4.97 -5.04 -2.81
CA ARG A 105 -4.09 -4.58 -1.73
C ARG A 105 -4.03 -3.07 -1.73
N ILE A 106 -3.77 -2.53 -0.54
CA ILE A 106 -3.29 -1.17 -0.35
C ILE A 106 -1.78 -1.25 -0.21
N ARG A 107 -1.05 -0.43 -0.96
CA ARG A 107 0.40 -0.24 -0.81
C ARG A 107 0.66 1.20 -0.41
N ILE A 108 1.32 1.39 0.72
CA ILE A 108 1.88 2.68 1.11
C ILE A 108 3.36 2.65 0.77
N LEU A 109 3.75 3.49 -0.18
CA LEU A 109 5.09 3.53 -0.73
C LEU A 109 5.71 4.89 -0.45
N LEU A 110 7.03 4.93 -0.21
CA LEU A 110 7.74 6.20 -0.12
C LEU A 110 7.65 6.95 -1.45
N GLU A 111 7.35 8.24 -1.36
CA GLU A 111 7.38 9.12 -2.51
C GLU A 111 8.83 9.53 -2.76
N ASN A 112 9.51 8.84 -3.68
CA ASN A 112 10.90 9.10 -4.04
C ASN A 112 11.04 10.06 -5.23
N GLY A 113 10.00 10.86 -5.52
CA GLY A 113 9.95 11.75 -6.67
C GLY A 113 9.81 11.05 -8.03
N THR A 114 9.62 9.72 -8.06
CA THR A 114 9.31 9.00 -9.31
C THR A 114 7.79 9.02 -9.53
N PRO A 115 7.31 9.74 -10.55
CA PRO A 115 5.89 9.86 -10.80
C PRO A 115 5.27 8.48 -11.09
N PRO A 116 4.06 8.21 -10.58
CA PRO A 116 3.39 6.95 -10.82
C PRO A 116 2.88 6.86 -12.27
N GLY A 117 3.74 6.53 -13.23
CA GLY A 117 3.31 6.29 -14.62
C GLY A 117 2.45 7.42 -15.20
N PRO A 118 1.36 7.15 -15.95
CA PRO A 118 0.55 8.18 -16.64
C PRO A 118 -0.15 9.19 -15.72
N CYS A 119 0.09 9.13 -14.41
CA CYS A 119 -0.35 10.08 -13.41
C CYS A 119 0.70 11.18 -13.22
N LEU A 120 0.75 12.12 -14.17
CA LEU A 120 1.46 13.41 -14.08
C LEU A 120 0.55 14.53 -14.59
#